data_AF-A0A356QBV7-F1
#
_entry.id   AF-A0A356QBV7-F1
#
_cell.length_a   1.000
_cell.length_b   1.000
_cell.length_c   1.000
_cell.angle_alpha   90.00
_cell.angle_beta   90.00
_cell.angle_gamma   90.00
#
_symmetry.space_group_name_H-M   'P 1'
#
loop_
_entity.id
_entity.type
_entity.pdbx_description
1 polymer ?
#
loop_
_entity_poly.entity_id
_entity_poly.type
_entity_poly.pdbx_seq_one_letter_code
_entity_poly.pdbx_strand_id
1 'polypeptide(L)'
;MSRYRVAVRTLCDFTARQGDLDHRFTPAPSAQEGIEGHALVAKRRENIAGYLAELPLSGEYQGLRVAGRADGFDVAANCVEEVKTHRGSLA
;
A
#
# COMPACT_ATOMS: atom_id res chain seq x y z
N MET A 1 19.31 -18.20 3.17
CA MET A 1 17.85 -18.40 3.02
C MET A 1 17.17 -17.73 4.21
N SER A 2 16.34 -16.70 3.95
CA SER A 2 15.48 -16.12 4.99
C SER A 2 14.54 -17.18 5.55
N ARG A 3 14.45 -17.27 6.88
CA ARG A 3 13.64 -18.27 7.59
C ARG A 3 12.19 -17.79 7.80
N TYR A 4 11.95 -16.49 7.68
CA TYR A 4 10.65 -15.87 7.97
C TYR A 4 10.22 -14.92 6.86
N ARG A 5 8.98 -15.09 6.38
CA ARG A 5 8.37 -14.21 5.38
C ARG A 5 7.30 -13.36 6.05
N VAL A 6 7.37 -12.05 5.87
CA VAL A 6 6.46 -11.09 6.48
C VAL A 6 5.92 -10.17 5.39
N ALA A 7 4.61 -9.92 5.38
CA ALA A 7 4.03 -8.94 4.48
C ALA A 7 4.37 -7.52 4.96
N VAL A 8 4.63 -6.59 4.02
CA VAL A 8 4.87 -5.16 4.35
C VAL A 8 3.75 -4.62 5.24
N ARG A 9 2.49 -4.85 4.86
CA ARG A 9 1.32 -4.44 5.66
C ARG A 9 1.35 -4.98 7.09
N THR A 10 1.66 -6.27 7.27
CA THR A 10 1.74 -6.89 8.60
C THR A 10 2.82 -6.23 9.46
N LEU A 11 3.97 -5.91 8.87
CA LEU A 11 5.05 -5.23 9.58
C LEU A 11 4.63 -3.81 9.98
N CYS A 12 4.03 -3.04 9.06
CA CYS A 12 3.50 -1.71 9.34
C CYS A 12 2.44 -1.74 10.44
N ASP A 13 1.43 -2.62 10.31
CA ASP A 13 0.37 -2.80 11.29
C ASP A 13 0.95 -3.15 12.67
N PHE A 14 1.94 -4.04 12.73
CA PHE A 14 2.60 -4.41 13.99
C PHE A 14 3.29 -3.22 14.64
N THR A 15 4.03 -2.42 13.87
CA THR A 15 4.76 -1.25 14.40
C THR A 15 3.86 -0.06 14.74
N ALA A 16 2.72 0.07 14.06
CA ALA A 16 1.76 1.14 14.26
C ALA A 16 0.74 0.85 15.36
N ARG A 17 0.62 -0.41 15.81
CA ARG A 17 -0.27 -0.81 16.91
C ARG A 17 0.17 -0.14 18.22
N GLN A 18 -0.62 0.84 18.65
CA GLN A 18 -0.53 1.50 19.94
C GLN A 18 -1.97 1.80 20.43
N GLY A 19 -2.22 1.72 21.75
CA GLY A 19 -3.53 2.06 22.33
C GLY A 19 -4.57 0.92 22.37
N ASP A 20 -5.84 1.31 22.55
CA ASP A 20 -7.00 0.42 22.65
C ASP A 20 -7.40 -0.14 21.27
N LEU A 21 -7.78 -1.41 21.21
CA LEU A 21 -8.21 -2.13 20.00
C LEU A 21 -9.63 -1.73 19.55
N ASP A 22 -10.25 -0.79 20.25
CA ASP A 22 -11.61 -0.34 19.96
C ASP A 22 -11.64 0.56 18.72
N HIS A 23 -11.90 -0.07 17.57
CA HIS A 23 -12.09 0.60 16.27
C HIS A 23 -13.48 1.22 16.09
N ARG A 24 -14.27 1.38 17.16
CA ARG A 24 -15.54 2.10 17.06
C ARG A 24 -15.22 3.58 16.84
N PHE A 25 -15.75 4.12 15.73
CA PHE A 25 -15.68 5.52 15.31
C PHE A 25 -14.45 5.95 14.50
N THR A 26 -14.40 5.52 13.24
CA THR A 26 -13.89 6.37 12.15
C THR A 26 -14.66 6.03 10.86
N PRO A 27 -15.25 7.00 10.13
CA PRO A 27 -15.88 6.70 8.85
C PRO A 27 -14.82 6.28 7.82
N ALA A 28 -14.55 4.99 7.71
CA ALA A 28 -13.72 4.42 6.66
C ALA A 28 -14.55 4.20 5.39
N PRO A 29 -13.97 4.35 4.18
CA PRO A 29 -14.62 3.86 2.98
C PRO A 29 -14.80 2.35 3.07
N SER A 30 -15.83 1.84 2.38
CA SER A 30 -15.99 0.42 2.18
C SER A 30 -14.80 -0.15 1.38
N ALA A 31 -14.55 -1.46 1.54
CA ALA A 31 -13.50 -2.13 0.78
C ALA A 31 -13.69 -1.97 -0.75
N GLN A 32 -14.95 -1.94 -1.21
CA GLN A 32 -15.31 -1.74 -2.61
C GLN A 32 -14.92 -0.35 -3.12
N GLU A 33 -15.27 0.72 -2.38
CA GLU A 33 -14.86 2.10 -2.69
C GLU A 33 -13.32 2.23 -2.72
N GLY A 34 -12.63 1.48 -1.85
CA GLY A 34 -11.18 1.35 -1.87
C GLY A 34 -10.66 0.79 -3.20
N ILE A 35 -11.16 -0.38 -3.60
CA ILE A 35 -10.75 -1.06 -4.85
C ILE A 35 -11.01 -0.18 -6.07
N GLU A 36 -12.19 0.44 -6.15
CA GLU A 36 -12.57 1.33 -7.25
C GLU A 36 -11.66 2.57 -7.33
N GLY A 37 -11.33 3.15 -6.17
CA GLY A 37 -10.40 4.27 -6.10
C GLY A 37 -9.00 3.91 -6.60
N HIS A 38 -8.45 2.76 -6.19
CA HIS A 38 -7.15 2.28 -6.68
C HIS A 38 -7.16 2.03 -8.19
N ALA A 39 -8.18 1.35 -8.70
CA ALA A 39 -8.33 1.08 -10.13
C ALA A 39 -8.42 2.38 -10.96
N LEU A 40 -9.15 3.38 -10.45
CA LEU A 40 -9.26 4.69 -11.10
C LEU A 40 -7.92 5.42 -11.15
N VAL A 41 -7.15 5.43 -10.05
CA VAL A 41 -5.82 6.07 -10.03
C VAL A 41 -4.86 5.33 -10.97
N ALA A 42 -4.81 4.00 -10.92
CA ALA A 42 -3.97 3.20 -11.82
C ALA A 42 -4.26 3.50 -13.30
N LYS A 43 -5.53 3.57 -13.68
CA LYS A 43 -5.94 3.93 -15.05
C LYS A 43 -5.46 5.33 -15.46
N ARG A 44 -5.50 6.30 -14.54
CA ARG A 44 -5.01 7.66 -14.80
C ARG A 44 -3.49 7.74 -14.98
N ARG A 45 -2.75 6.71 -14.54
CA ARG A 45 -1.29 6.62 -14.64
C ARG A 45 -0.81 5.89 -15.91
N GLU A 46 -1.72 5.27 -16.67
CA GLU A 46 -1.38 4.53 -17.91
C GLU A 46 -0.68 5.41 -18.97
N ASN A 47 -0.86 6.73 -18.94
CA ASN A 47 -0.21 7.66 -19.85
C ASN A 47 1.24 8.00 -19.46
N ILE A 48 1.71 7.57 -18.28
CA ILE A 48 3.09 7.77 -17.84
C ILE A 48 3.94 6.63 -18.41
N ALA A 49 4.88 6.97 -19.29
CA ALA A 49 5.75 5.99 -19.92
C ALA A 49 6.59 5.25 -18.88
N GLY A 50 6.48 3.92 -18.86
CA GLY A 50 7.22 3.06 -17.92
C GLY A 50 6.60 2.96 -16.52
N TYR A 51 5.40 3.50 -16.29
CA TYR A 51 4.69 3.29 -15.03
C TYR A 51 4.29 1.83 -14.84
N LEU A 52 4.55 1.28 -13.65
CA LEU A 52 4.23 -0.09 -13.27
C LEU A 52 3.15 -0.08 -12.19
N ALA A 53 1.94 -0.46 -12.56
CA ALA A 53 0.85 -0.68 -11.60
C ALA A 53 1.03 -2.03 -10.89
N GLU A 54 0.60 -2.11 -9.63
CA GLU A 54 0.57 -3.36 -8.86
C GLU A 54 1.92 -4.10 -8.81
N LEU A 55 3.02 -3.35 -8.63
CA LEU A 55 4.38 -3.88 -8.69
C LEU A 55 4.72 -4.74 -7.46
N PRO A 56 4.98 -6.06 -7.60
CA PRO A 56 5.46 -6.87 -6.49
C PRO A 56 6.88 -6.46 -6.07
N LEU A 57 7.08 -6.23 -4.79
CA LEU A 57 8.37 -5.84 -4.20
C LEU A 57 8.77 -6.83 -3.10
N SER A 58 10.06 -7.10 -2.97
CA SER A 58 10.58 -7.83 -1.82
C SER A 58 12.01 -7.43 -1.48
N GLY A 59 12.35 -7.51 -0.20
CA GLY A 59 13.69 -7.30 0.32
C GLY A 59 14.02 -8.28 1.44
N GLU A 60 15.31 -8.45 1.72
CA GLU A 60 15.79 -9.21 2.86
C GLU A 60 16.43 -8.28 3.88
N TYR A 61 16.11 -8.47 5.16
CA TYR A 61 16.71 -7.73 6.26
C TYR A 61 16.81 -8.61 7.50
N GLN A 62 18.02 -8.78 8.05
CA GLN A 62 18.26 -9.54 9.29
C GLN A 62 17.60 -10.94 9.31
N GLY A 63 17.64 -11.66 8.19
CA GLY A 63 17.05 -13.00 8.06
C GLY A 63 15.53 -13.03 7.86
N LEU A 64 14.87 -11.87 7.81
CA LEU A 64 13.47 -11.70 7.39
C LEU A 64 13.42 -11.42 5.89
N ARG A 65 12.46 -12.03 5.19
CA ARG A 65 12.07 -11.63 3.84
C ARG A 65 10.77 -10.83 3.93
N VAL A 66 10.86 -9.54 3.65
CA VAL A 66 9.71 -8.64 3.64
C VAL A 66 9.21 -8.53 2.20
N ALA A 67 7.92 -8.73 1.97
CA ALA A 67 7.34 -8.67 0.63
C ALA A 67 6.00 -7.94 0.63
N GLY A 68 5.69 -7.28 -0.47
CA GLY A 68 4.47 -6.51 -0.63
C GLY A 68 4.21 -6.21 -2.10
N ARG A 69 3.20 -5.39 -2.35
CA ARG A 69 2.87 -4.88 -3.67
C ARG A 69 2.68 -3.38 -3.54
N ALA A 70 3.42 -2.61 -4.31
CA ALA A 70 3.17 -1.18 -4.44
C ALA A 70 1.97 -0.96 -5.37
N ASP A 71 1.18 0.07 -5.12
CA ASP A 71 0.08 0.43 -6.03
C ASP A 71 0.62 0.92 -7.37
N GLY A 72 1.77 1.60 -7.34
CA GLY A 72 2.43 2.18 -8.52
C GLY A 72 3.93 2.33 -8.39
N PHE A 73 4.62 2.38 -9.52
CA PHE A 73 6.01 2.80 -9.60
C PHE A 73 6.27 3.57 -10.90
N ASP A 74 6.66 4.84 -10.78
CA ASP A 74 7.17 5.64 -11.89
C ASP A 74 8.69 5.47 -11.98
N VAL A 75 9.13 4.77 -13.03
CA VAL A 75 10.54 4.48 -13.28
C VAL A 75 11.35 5.74 -13.58
N ALA A 76 10.78 6.69 -14.32
CA ALA A 76 11.48 7.91 -14.72
C ALA A 76 11.69 8.84 -13.51
N ALA A 77 10.67 8.93 -12.64
CA ALA A 77 10.76 9.70 -11.40
C ALA A 77 11.42 8.91 -10.25
N ASN A 78 11.67 7.61 -10.41
CA ASN A 78 12.09 6.68 -9.36
C ASN A 78 11.22 6.79 -8.09
N CYS A 79 9.89 6.78 -8.28
CA CYS A 79 8.92 7.07 -7.23
C CYS A 79 7.93 5.90 -7.06
N VAL A 80 7.78 5.43 -5.81
CA VAL A 80 6.79 4.42 -5.43
C VAL A 80 5.50 5.11 -4.98
N GLU A 81 4.36 4.66 -5.47
CA GLU A 81 3.04 5.17 -5.08
C GLU A 81 2.30 4.18 -4.15
N GLU A 82 1.66 4.73 -3.12
CA GLU A 82 0.66 4.07 -2.28
C GLU A 82 -0.60 4.93 -2.33
N VAL A 83 -1.72 4.37 -2.79
CA VAL A 83 -3.00 5.04 -2.94
C VAL A 83 -3.86 4.71 -1.72
N LYS A 84 -4.65 5.69 -1.27
CA LYS A 84 -5.64 5.52 -0.20
C LYS A 84 -6.92 6.26 -0.55
N THR A 85 -8.03 5.55 -0.51
CA THR A 85 -9.36 6.16 -0.51
C THR A 85 -9.73 6.58 0.91
N HIS A 86 -10.36 7.74 1.08
CA HIS A 86 -10.88 8.22 2.36
C HIS A 86 -12.28 8.81 2.19
N ARG A 87 -13.03 8.93 3.28
CA ARG A 87 -14.35 9.59 3.31
C ARG A 87 -14.21 10.96 4.00
N GLY A 88 -14.85 11.99 3.46
CA GLY A 88 -14.75 13.39 3.94
C GLY A 88 -13.60 14.16 3.28
N SER A 89 -13.47 15.47 3.57
CA SER A 89 -12.35 16.27 3.07
C SER A 89 -11.05 15.89 3.80
N LEU A 90 -9.94 15.86 3.07
CA LEU A 90 -8.63 15.96 3.72
C LEU A 90 -8.51 17.40 4.26
N ALA A 91 -8.08 17.53 5.52
CA ALA A 91 -7.79 18.82 6.15
C ALA A 91 -6.41 19.33 5.70
#